data_AF-A0A936JGU1-F1
#
_entry.id   AF-A0A936JGU1-F1
#
_cell.length_a   1.000
_cell.length_b   1.000
_cell.length_c   1.000
_cell.angle_alpha   90.00
_cell.angle_beta   90.00
_cell.angle_gamma   90.00
#
_symmetry.space_group_name_H-M   'P 1'
#
loop_
_entity.id
_entity.type
_entity.pdbx_description
1 polymer ?
#
loop_
_entity_poly.entity_id
_entity_poly.type
_entity_poly.pdbx_seq_one_letter_code
_entity_poly.pdbx_strand_id
1 'polypeptide(L)'
;MKLKVFKIGIVLGILAFFSLNITAQTASYMDYDVGRFSKMMGQPNVQILDVRTAGEFNSGHLAGAMQADWTKQKEFELRASSLDKSKPILVYCQAGGRSAAASNYLATKGFKVTNMIGGMNAWSQASLPIEGAKNDPKNVVTKAQMKAQINQKGYCLVDYGATWCPPCRKMKPVVADIVKKNKIRFLYIDVPSNQALFNESGYDAMPVFKLYKDGKEIWSHQGTFESKELTQHLK
;
A
#
# COMPACT_ATOMS: atom_id res chain seq x y z
N MET A 1 -30.88 -87.29 -19.78
CA MET A 1 -31.77 -86.11 -19.78
C MET A 1 -30.93 -84.88 -19.44
N LYS A 2 -30.80 -83.94 -20.37
CA LYS A 2 -29.97 -82.73 -20.26
C LYS A 2 -30.64 -81.75 -19.29
N LEU A 3 -29.94 -81.18 -18.29
CA LEU A 3 -30.32 -79.86 -17.76
C LEU A 3 -29.19 -79.14 -16.98
N LYS A 4 -28.54 -78.23 -17.72
CA LYS A 4 -28.13 -76.85 -17.38
C LYS A 4 -27.33 -76.59 -16.09
N VAL A 5 -26.04 -76.35 -16.31
CA VAL A 5 -25.10 -75.66 -15.42
C VAL A 5 -25.48 -74.17 -15.33
N PHE A 6 -25.88 -73.69 -14.14
CA PHE A 6 -26.03 -72.26 -13.87
C PHE A 6 -24.67 -71.68 -13.47
N LYS A 7 -24.04 -70.92 -14.37
CA LYS A 7 -22.89 -70.08 -14.03
C LYS A 7 -23.40 -68.87 -13.25
N ILE A 8 -23.20 -68.85 -11.94
CA ILE A 8 -23.36 -67.66 -11.11
C ILE A 8 -22.16 -66.76 -11.39
N GLY A 9 -22.39 -65.70 -12.17
CA GLY A 9 -21.40 -64.64 -12.38
C GLY A 9 -21.26 -63.82 -11.12
N ILE A 10 -20.10 -63.93 -10.45
CA ILE A 10 -19.70 -63.00 -9.39
C ILE A 10 -19.29 -61.69 -10.07
N VAL A 11 -20.19 -60.70 -10.06
CA VAL A 11 -19.85 -59.32 -10.43
C VAL A 11 -19.14 -58.70 -9.23
N LEU A 12 -17.81 -58.67 -9.29
CA LEU A 12 -16.98 -57.89 -8.36
C LEU A 12 -17.28 -56.39 -8.58
N GLY A 13 -18.12 -55.84 -7.72
CA GLY A 13 -18.36 -54.40 -7.64
C GLY A 13 -17.09 -53.70 -7.18
N ILE A 14 -16.41 -53.03 -8.11
CA ILE A 14 -15.31 -52.11 -7.80
C ILE A 14 -15.94 -50.89 -7.13
N LEU A 15 -15.94 -50.84 -5.80
CA LEU A 15 -16.15 -49.59 -5.06
C LEU A 15 -14.97 -48.67 -5.35
N ALA A 16 -15.13 -47.78 -6.33
CA ALA A 16 -14.23 -46.66 -6.52
C ALA A 16 -14.39 -45.70 -5.33
N PHE A 17 -13.51 -45.84 -4.34
CA PHE A 17 -13.29 -44.80 -3.33
C PHE A 17 -12.76 -43.54 -4.04
N PHE A 18 -13.67 -42.65 -4.41
CA PHE A 18 -13.34 -41.29 -4.80
C PHE A 18 -12.86 -40.55 -3.54
N SER A 19 -11.56 -40.64 -3.26
CA SER A 19 -10.92 -39.83 -2.23
C SER A 19 -10.97 -38.36 -2.67
N LEU A 20 -11.96 -37.63 -2.15
CA LEU A 20 -11.98 -36.18 -2.16
C LEU A 20 -10.74 -35.70 -1.40
N ASN A 21 -9.69 -35.36 -2.14
CA ASN A 21 -8.59 -34.55 -1.61
C ASN A 21 -9.13 -33.15 -1.36
N ILE A 22 -9.74 -32.94 -0.18
CA ILE A 22 -9.96 -31.59 0.35
C ILE A 22 -8.58 -31.08 0.74
N THR A 23 -7.91 -30.41 -0.18
CA THR A 23 -6.74 -29.60 0.14
C THR A 23 -7.25 -28.41 0.94
N ALA A 24 -7.28 -28.52 2.27
CA ALA A 24 -7.46 -27.36 3.13
C ALA A 24 -6.29 -26.42 2.86
N GLN A 25 -6.53 -25.35 2.10
CA GLN A 25 -5.51 -24.34 1.84
C GLN A 25 -5.25 -23.63 3.17
N THR A 26 -4.22 -24.08 3.88
CA THR A 26 -3.73 -23.42 5.09
C THR A 26 -3.50 -21.96 4.78
N ALA A 27 -4.15 -21.07 5.55
CA ALA A 27 -3.93 -19.63 5.41
C ALA A 27 -2.43 -19.36 5.42
N SER A 28 -1.93 -18.67 4.40
CA SER A 28 -0.50 -18.41 4.21
C SER A 28 0.02 -17.27 5.10
N TYR A 29 -0.78 -16.83 6.07
CA TYR A 29 -0.51 -15.74 7.00
C TYR A 29 -1.05 -16.08 8.40
N MET A 30 -0.61 -15.31 9.40
CA MET A 30 -1.06 -15.47 10.79
C MET A 30 -2.20 -14.50 11.13
N ASP A 31 -3.19 -14.95 11.89
CA ASP A 31 -4.31 -14.13 12.36
C ASP A 31 -4.15 -13.75 13.82
N TYR A 32 -4.09 -12.45 14.14
CA TYR A 32 -3.98 -11.93 15.51
C TYR A 32 -5.20 -11.07 15.88
N ASP A 33 -5.66 -11.19 17.13
CA ASP A 33 -6.57 -10.22 17.74
C ASP A 33 -5.88 -8.85 17.94
N VAL A 34 -6.68 -7.84 18.30
CA VAL A 34 -6.23 -6.46 18.54
C VAL A 34 -5.12 -6.39 19.60
N GLY A 35 -5.21 -7.17 20.67
CA GLY A 35 -4.25 -7.11 21.77
C GLY A 35 -2.87 -7.62 21.35
N ARG A 36 -2.81 -8.75 20.64
CA ARG A 36 -1.57 -9.29 20.11
C ARG A 36 -1.04 -8.44 18.94
N PHE A 37 -1.92 -7.95 18.08
CA PHE A 37 -1.55 -7.06 16.97
C PHE A 37 -0.92 -5.76 17.47
N SER A 38 -1.52 -5.10 18.47
CA SER A 38 -1.01 -3.89 19.11
C SER A 38 0.39 -4.10 19.71
N LYS A 39 0.63 -5.22 20.39
CA LYS A 39 1.97 -5.58 20.90
C LYS A 39 3.01 -5.72 19.78
N MET A 40 2.63 -6.28 18.63
CA MET A 40 3.53 -6.41 17.48
C MET A 40 3.88 -5.06 16.86
N MET A 41 2.94 -4.08 16.87
CA MET A 41 3.21 -2.73 16.37
C MET A 41 4.34 -2.03 17.13
N GLY A 42 4.55 -2.37 18.41
CA GLY A 42 5.63 -1.83 19.23
C GLY A 42 7.00 -2.46 18.98
N GLN A 43 7.10 -3.54 18.19
CA GLN A 43 8.38 -4.15 17.86
C GLN A 43 9.13 -3.33 16.80
N PRO A 44 10.46 -3.24 16.90
CA PRO A 44 11.24 -2.60 15.84
C PRO A 44 11.10 -3.39 14.53
N ASN A 45 11.20 -2.68 13.40
CA ASN A 45 11.24 -3.26 12.06
C ASN A 45 9.97 -3.98 11.57
N VAL A 46 8.79 -3.68 12.11
CA VAL A 46 7.52 -4.09 11.49
C VAL A 46 7.02 -3.03 10.50
N GLN A 47 6.28 -3.47 9.49
CA GLN A 47 5.51 -2.62 8.59
C GLN A 47 4.04 -2.79 8.91
N ILE A 48 3.29 -1.69 9.01
CA ILE A 48 1.85 -1.74 9.24
C ILE A 48 1.18 -1.28 7.94
N LEU A 49 0.20 -2.03 7.44
CA LEU A 49 -0.48 -1.77 6.19
C LEU A 49 -2.00 -1.75 6.40
N ASP A 50 -2.57 -0.56 6.22
CA ASP A 50 -4.00 -0.36 6.08
C ASP A 50 -4.40 -0.61 4.62
N VAL A 51 -5.31 -1.57 4.42
CA VAL A 51 -5.80 -1.90 3.08
C VAL A 51 -7.18 -1.34 2.75
N ARG A 52 -7.65 -0.39 3.56
CA ARG A 52 -8.86 0.40 3.30
C ARG A 52 -8.64 1.45 2.22
N THR A 53 -9.69 2.16 1.84
CA THR A 53 -9.59 3.30 0.91
C THR A 53 -8.80 4.47 1.53
N ALA A 54 -8.27 5.35 0.69
CA ALA A 54 -7.57 6.55 1.17
C ALA A 54 -8.47 7.47 2.03
N GLY A 55 -9.77 7.55 1.73
CA GLY A 55 -10.73 8.31 2.54
C GLY A 55 -10.92 7.73 3.94
N GLU A 56 -11.07 6.40 4.04
CA GLU A 56 -11.13 5.69 5.33
C GLU A 56 -9.84 5.82 6.15
N PHE A 57 -8.69 5.83 5.48
CA PHE A 57 -7.40 6.03 6.13
C PHE A 57 -7.27 7.46 6.67
N ASN A 58 -7.59 8.45 5.83
CA ASN A 58 -7.52 9.87 6.20
C ASN A 58 -8.54 10.26 7.28
N SER A 59 -9.64 9.52 7.46
CA SER A 59 -10.57 9.80 8.58
C SER A 59 -10.09 9.23 9.92
N GLY A 60 -9.06 8.36 9.90
CA GLY A 60 -8.54 7.72 11.11
C GLY A 60 -7.86 6.39 10.81
N HIS A 61 -6.61 6.20 11.21
CA HIS A 61 -5.83 4.97 10.96
C HIS A 61 -4.87 4.64 12.11
N LEU A 62 -4.28 3.45 12.11
CA LEU A 62 -3.29 3.04 13.11
C LEU A 62 -1.98 3.82 12.96
N ALA A 63 -1.36 4.17 14.09
CA ALA A 63 -0.14 4.96 14.10
C ALA A 63 0.99 4.33 13.25
N GLY A 64 1.62 5.15 12.40
CA GLY A 64 2.70 4.71 11.52
C GLY A 64 2.28 3.73 10.41
N ALA A 65 0.97 3.52 10.21
CA ALA A 65 0.48 2.69 9.12
C ALA A 65 0.79 3.32 7.76
N MET A 66 1.15 2.46 6.81
CA MET A 66 1.10 2.78 5.40
C MET A 66 -0.26 2.38 4.83
N GLN A 67 -0.64 2.97 3.69
CA GLN A 67 -1.93 2.66 3.06
C GLN A 67 -1.74 2.06 1.66
N ALA A 68 -2.52 1.04 1.32
CA ALA A 68 -2.64 0.50 -0.04
C ALA A 68 -4.05 -0.05 -0.27
N ASP A 69 -4.85 0.60 -1.12
CA ASP A 69 -6.29 0.32 -1.25
C ASP A 69 -6.56 -1.02 -1.94
N TRP A 70 -7.01 -2.03 -1.19
CA TRP A 70 -7.32 -3.35 -1.74
C TRP A 70 -8.45 -3.32 -2.78
N THR A 71 -9.31 -2.30 -2.78
CA THR A 71 -10.39 -2.18 -3.77
C THR A 71 -9.89 -1.67 -5.12
N LYS A 72 -8.66 -1.15 -5.18
CA LYS A 72 -7.99 -0.67 -6.41
C LYS A 72 -6.75 -1.50 -6.68
N GLN A 73 -6.94 -2.68 -7.30
CA GLN A 73 -5.89 -3.69 -7.43
C GLN A 73 -4.58 -3.16 -8.04
N LYS A 74 -4.63 -2.37 -9.12
CA LYS A 74 -3.41 -1.80 -9.73
C LYS A 74 -2.64 -0.89 -8.77
N GLU A 75 -3.35 -0.05 -8.02
CA GLU A 75 -2.75 0.84 -7.03
C GLU A 75 -2.19 0.05 -5.84
N PHE A 76 -2.93 -0.95 -5.37
CA PHE A 76 -2.49 -1.85 -4.32
C PHE A 76 -1.17 -2.53 -4.69
N GLU A 77 -1.10 -3.13 -5.88
CA GLU A 77 0.08 -3.86 -6.35
C GLU A 77 1.30 -2.93 -6.49
N LEU A 78 1.09 -1.73 -7.05
CA LEU A 78 2.12 -0.72 -7.17
C LEU A 78 2.70 -0.36 -5.79
N ARG A 79 1.84 -0.07 -4.80
CA ARG A 79 2.28 0.30 -3.45
C ARG A 79 2.90 -0.87 -2.71
N ALA A 80 2.32 -2.06 -2.83
CA ALA A 80 2.82 -3.28 -2.21
C ALA A 80 4.21 -3.67 -2.73
N SER A 81 4.51 -3.40 -4.01
CA SER A 81 5.83 -3.66 -4.59
C SER A 81 6.97 -2.83 -3.97
N SER A 82 6.64 -1.71 -3.32
CA SER A 82 7.60 -0.83 -2.65
C SER A 82 7.84 -1.18 -1.18
N LEU A 83 7.12 -2.19 -0.65
CA LEU A 83 7.28 -2.66 0.72
C LEU A 83 8.55 -3.51 0.86
N ASP A 84 9.13 -3.50 2.06
CA ASP A 84 10.35 -4.22 2.38
C ASP A 84 10.03 -5.69 2.73
N LYS A 85 10.35 -6.63 1.84
CA LYS A 85 10.07 -8.06 2.05
C LYS A 85 10.84 -8.68 3.22
N SER A 86 11.92 -8.04 3.69
CA SER A 86 12.69 -8.54 4.83
C SER A 86 11.99 -8.31 6.18
N LYS A 87 11.02 -7.39 6.20
CA LYS A 87 10.30 -6.97 7.40
C LYS A 87 8.92 -7.63 7.49
N PRO A 88 8.51 -8.14 8.66
CA PRO A 88 7.14 -8.59 8.87
C PRO A 88 6.14 -7.48 8.55
N ILE A 89 4.98 -7.87 8.01
CA ILE A 89 3.91 -6.93 7.69
C ILE A 89 2.64 -7.27 8.47
N LEU A 90 2.14 -6.26 9.18
CA LEU A 90 0.90 -6.28 9.94
C LEU A 90 -0.18 -5.62 9.09
N VAL A 91 -1.22 -6.36 8.69
CA VAL A 91 -2.22 -5.93 7.73
C VAL A 91 -3.58 -5.82 8.41
N TYR A 92 -4.31 -4.75 8.14
CA TYR A 92 -5.67 -4.58 8.65
C TYR A 92 -6.55 -3.83 7.66
N CYS A 93 -7.87 -3.95 7.86
CA CYS A 93 -8.85 -3.14 7.16
C CYS A 93 -9.95 -2.69 8.13
N GLN A 94 -11.16 -2.40 7.65
CA GLN A 94 -12.26 -1.97 8.52
C GLN A 94 -12.78 -3.08 9.44
N ALA A 95 -13.02 -4.28 8.89
CA ALA A 95 -13.71 -5.38 9.60
C ALA A 95 -13.02 -6.76 9.45
N GLY A 96 -11.88 -6.85 8.75
CA GLY A 96 -11.11 -8.09 8.56
C GLY A 96 -11.22 -8.73 7.16
N GLY A 97 -12.30 -8.48 6.40
CA GLY A 97 -12.51 -9.12 5.10
C GLY A 97 -11.47 -8.75 4.03
N ARG A 98 -11.28 -7.44 3.77
CA ARG A 98 -10.27 -6.96 2.80
C ARG A 98 -8.84 -7.33 3.20
N SER A 99 -8.52 -7.28 4.49
CA SER A 99 -7.18 -7.57 4.98
C SER A 99 -6.85 -9.05 4.94
N ALA A 100 -7.82 -9.94 5.14
CA ALA A 100 -7.63 -11.37 4.91
C ALA A 100 -7.26 -11.67 3.43
N ALA A 101 -7.98 -11.07 2.49
CA ALA A 101 -7.69 -11.23 1.05
C ALA A 101 -6.32 -10.63 0.67
N ALA A 102 -6.03 -9.41 1.13
CA ALA A 102 -4.73 -8.77 0.92
C ALA A 102 -3.57 -9.56 1.54
N SER A 103 -3.80 -10.15 2.72
CA SER A 103 -2.78 -10.93 3.43
C SER A 103 -2.42 -12.22 2.69
N ASN A 104 -3.43 -12.92 2.15
CA ASN A 104 -3.19 -14.05 1.26
C ASN A 104 -2.34 -13.65 0.05
N TYR A 105 -2.71 -12.57 -0.63
CA TYR A 105 -1.95 -12.07 -1.78
C TYR A 105 -0.50 -11.76 -1.40
N LEU A 106 -0.27 -10.98 -0.33
CA LEU A 106 1.06 -10.60 0.12
C LEU A 106 1.89 -11.82 0.51
N ALA A 107 1.29 -12.81 1.17
CA ALA A 107 1.97 -14.05 1.48
C ALA A 107 2.40 -14.82 0.20
N THR A 108 1.57 -14.84 -0.86
CA THR A 108 1.99 -15.42 -2.16
C THR A 108 3.16 -14.67 -2.81
N LYS A 109 3.38 -13.40 -2.44
CA LYS A 109 4.52 -12.59 -2.90
C LYS A 109 5.76 -12.72 -2.02
N GLY A 110 5.71 -13.59 -1.01
CA GLY A 110 6.82 -13.92 -0.10
C GLY A 110 6.92 -13.05 1.14
N PHE A 111 5.88 -12.28 1.49
CA PHE A 111 5.87 -11.51 2.74
C PHE A 111 5.55 -12.40 3.95
N LYS A 112 6.14 -12.09 5.11
CA LYS A 112 5.72 -12.64 6.40
C LYS A 112 4.56 -11.80 6.93
N VAL A 113 3.33 -12.27 6.72
CA VAL A 113 2.11 -11.49 6.96
C VAL A 113 1.41 -11.89 8.25
N THR A 114 0.94 -10.90 8.99
CA THR A 114 -0.01 -11.05 10.09
C THR A 114 -1.23 -10.18 9.82
N ASN A 115 -2.43 -10.74 9.83
CA ASN A 115 -3.70 -10.05 9.67
C ASN A 115 -4.31 -9.71 11.04
N MET A 116 -4.95 -8.53 11.16
CA MET A 116 -5.75 -8.16 12.33
C MET A 116 -7.19 -8.63 12.17
N ILE A 117 -7.62 -9.57 13.02
CA ILE A 117 -9.01 -10.00 13.10
C ILE A 117 -9.90 -8.82 13.54
N GLY A 118 -11.04 -8.63 12.88
CA GLY A 118 -12.01 -7.60 13.22
C GLY A 118 -11.63 -6.17 12.81
N GLY A 119 -10.39 -5.94 12.33
CA GLY A 119 -9.97 -4.66 11.75
C GLY A 119 -10.13 -3.46 12.69
N MET A 120 -10.31 -2.28 12.09
CA MET A 120 -10.54 -1.02 12.81
C MET A 120 -11.78 -1.04 13.70
N ASN A 121 -12.80 -1.85 13.38
CA ASN A 121 -13.97 -2.00 14.24
C ASN A 121 -13.58 -2.58 15.61
N ALA A 122 -12.79 -3.65 15.62
CA ALA A 122 -12.28 -4.23 16.87
C ALA A 122 -11.28 -3.30 17.57
N TRP A 123 -10.42 -2.60 16.81
CA TRP A 123 -9.49 -1.60 17.37
C TRP A 123 -10.22 -0.46 18.09
N SER A 124 -11.29 0.05 17.48
CA SER A 124 -12.14 1.11 18.04
C SER A 124 -12.89 0.64 19.28
N GLN A 125 -13.42 -0.59 19.28
CA GLN A 125 -14.05 -1.19 20.46
C GLN A 125 -13.08 -1.31 21.64
N ALA A 126 -11.79 -1.56 21.36
CA ALA A 126 -10.74 -1.56 22.37
C ALA A 126 -10.31 -0.15 22.82
N SER A 127 -10.92 0.92 22.30
CA SER A 127 -10.62 2.33 22.62
C SER A 127 -9.14 2.70 22.45
N LEU A 128 -8.48 2.07 21.47
CA LEU A 128 -7.07 2.32 21.18
C LEU A 128 -6.88 3.55 20.26
N PRO A 129 -5.76 4.28 20.38
CA PRO A 129 -5.54 5.52 19.65
C PRO A 129 -5.42 5.32 18.14
N ILE A 130 -5.75 6.38 17.39
CA ILE A 130 -5.63 6.46 15.92
C ILE A 130 -4.95 7.79 15.52
N GLU A 131 -4.28 7.80 14.38
CA GLU A 131 -3.76 8.96 13.66
C GLU A 131 -4.70 9.38 12.53
N GLY A 132 -4.42 10.49 11.84
CA GLY A 132 -5.06 10.86 10.58
C GLY A 132 -6.32 11.72 10.67
N ALA A 133 -7.00 11.80 11.83
CA ALA A 133 -8.25 12.55 11.99
C ALA A 133 -8.18 14.09 11.80
N LYS A 134 -7.07 14.64 11.29
CA LYS A 134 -6.86 16.08 11.08
C LYS A 134 -6.14 16.34 9.77
N ASN A 135 -6.81 17.02 8.84
CA ASN A 135 -6.13 17.87 7.86
C ASN A 135 -5.40 18.95 8.68
N ASP A 136 -4.08 18.88 8.82
CA ASP A 136 -3.34 19.92 9.53
C ASP A 136 -3.34 21.19 8.65
N PRO A 137 -3.98 22.28 9.06
CA PRO A 137 -4.03 23.51 8.27
C PRO A 137 -2.63 24.05 7.95
N LYS A 138 -1.61 23.70 8.75
CA LYS A 138 -0.21 24.09 8.51
C LYS A 138 0.39 23.46 7.25
N ASN A 139 -0.19 22.36 6.76
CA ASN A 139 0.28 21.65 5.58
C ASN A 139 -0.45 22.08 4.30
N VAL A 140 -1.42 22.99 4.39
CA VAL A 140 -2.16 23.50 3.22
C VAL A 140 -1.30 24.50 2.45
N VAL A 141 -1.12 24.22 1.16
CA VAL A 141 -0.46 25.07 0.17
C VAL A 141 -1.50 25.52 -0.84
N THR A 142 -1.60 26.82 -1.06
CA THR A 142 -2.46 27.39 -2.10
C THR A 142 -1.77 27.34 -3.45
N LYS A 143 -2.56 27.36 -4.54
CA LYS A 143 -2.03 27.48 -5.91
C LYS A 143 -1.15 28.72 -6.09
N ALA A 144 -1.49 29.82 -5.43
CA ALA A 144 -0.70 31.04 -5.46
C ALA A 144 0.68 30.84 -4.78
N GLN A 145 0.72 30.21 -3.61
CA GLN A 145 1.96 29.89 -2.91
C GLN A 145 2.84 28.93 -3.72
N MET A 146 2.25 27.89 -4.32
CA MET A 146 2.98 26.98 -5.22
C MET A 146 3.56 27.75 -6.41
N LYS A 147 2.73 28.57 -7.09
CA LYS A 147 3.18 29.39 -8.24
C LYS A 147 4.32 30.34 -7.86
N ALA A 148 4.26 30.95 -6.68
CA ALA A 148 5.30 31.83 -6.19
C ALA A 148 6.66 31.13 -5.98
N GLN A 149 6.67 29.81 -5.77
CA GLN A 149 7.91 29.03 -5.66
C GLN A 149 8.42 28.54 -7.01
N ILE A 150 7.53 27.98 -7.86
CA ILE A 150 7.95 27.43 -9.16
C ILE A 150 8.42 28.51 -10.13
N ASN A 151 7.90 29.74 -10.02
CA ASN A 151 8.25 30.87 -10.90
C ASN A 151 9.56 31.57 -10.51
N GLN A 152 10.21 31.18 -9.40
CA GLN A 152 11.51 31.72 -9.05
C GLN A 152 12.58 31.25 -10.03
N LYS A 153 13.60 32.08 -10.25
CA LYS A 153 14.72 31.71 -11.11
C LYS A 153 15.42 30.45 -10.60
N GLY A 154 15.76 29.55 -11.52
CA GLY A 154 16.41 28.28 -11.26
C GLY A 154 15.46 27.09 -11.31
N TYR A 155 15.91 25.97 -10.75
CA TYR A 155 15.16 24.72 -10.71
C TYR A 155 14.28 24.63 -9.46
N CYS A 156 13.05 24.15 -9.63
CA CYS A 156 12.14 23.81 -8.55
C CYS A 156 11.56 22.41 -8.78
N LEU A 157 11.77 21.49 -7.85
CA LEU A 157 11.16 20.16 -7.84
C LEU A 157 9.96 20.16 -6.90
N VAL A 158 8.79 19.83 -7.45
CA VAL A 158 7.56 19.62 -6.69
C VAL A 158 7.34 18.12 -6.50
N ASP A 159 7.20 17.66 -5.26
CA ASP A 159 6.91 16.28 -4.86
C ASP A 159 5.51 16.21 -4.23
N TYR A 160 4.58 15.60 -4.95
CA TYR A 160 3.24 15.30 -4.46
C TYR A 160 3.25 13.91 -3.84
N GLY A 161 3.10 13.86 -2.51
CA GLY A 161 3.13 12.60 -1.80
C GLY A 161 2.39 12.64 -0.47
N ALA A 162 2.58 11.57 0.30
CA ALA A 162 2.10 11.48 1.68
C ALA A 162 3.13 10.74 2.53
N THR A 163 3.19 11.06 3.82
CA THR A 163 4.12 10.43 4.77
C THR A 163 3.85 8.93 4.94
N TRP A 164 2.58 8.51 4.81
CA TRP A 164 2.11 7.14 4.88
C TRP A 164 2.20 6.37 3.55
N CYS A 165 2.52 7.03 2.43
CA CYS A 165 2.59 6.41 1.11
C CYS A 165 3.92 5.62 0.95
N PRO A 166 3.91 4.28 0.76
CA PRO A 166 5.14 3.50 0.67
C PRO A 166 6.11 3.94 -0.44
N PRO A 167 5.70 4.07 -1.71
CA PRO A 167 6.61 4.53 -2.76
C PRO A 167 7.13 5.94 -2.49
N CYS A 168 6.31 6.84 -1.90
CA CYS A 168 6.75 8.17 -1.50
C CYS A 168 7.87 8.10 -0.45
N ARG A 169 7.72 7.27 0.59
CA ARG A 169 8.76 7.04 1.60
C ARG A 169 10.04 6.48 1.02
N LYS A 170 9.94 5.54 0.07
CA LYS A 170 11.10 4.93 -0.62
C LYS A 170 11.87 5.97 -1.44
N MET A 171 11.16 6.95 -2.03
CA MET A 171 11.77 8.01 -2.83
C MET A 171 12.40 9.14 -2.01
N LYS A 172 12.01 9.34 -0.73
CA LYS A 172 12.56 10.39 0.14
C LYS A 172 14.10 10.52 0.09
N PRO A 173 14.90 9.45 0.31
CA PRO A 173 16.36 9.58 0.27
C PRO A 173 16.89 9.94 -1.13
N VAL A 174 16.28 9.40 -2.18
CA VAL A 174 16.67 9.68 -3.58
C VAL A 174 16.44 11.15 -3.92
N VAL A 175 15.26 11.66 -3.60
CA VAL A 175 14.88 13.06 -3.85
C VAL A 175 15.73 14.02 -3.01
N ALA A 176 15.94 13.73 -1.73
CA ALA A 176 16.77 14.55 -0.85
C ALA A 176 18.21 14.68 -1.35
N ASP A 177 18.80 13.58 -1.85
CA ASP A 177 20.14 13.57 -2.42
C ASP A 177 20.23 14.43 -3.70
N ILE A 178 19.28 14.27 -4.62
CA ILE A 178 19.21 15.06 -5.87
C ILE A 178 19.07 16.55 -5.56
N VAL A 179 18.12 16.91 -4.69
CA VAL A 179 17.84 18.30 -4.29
C VAL A 179 19.08 18.94 -3.69
N LYS A 180 19.74 18.24 -2.75
CA LYS A 180 20.93 18.73 -2.06
C LYS A 180 22.12 18.90 -3.01
N LYS A 181 22.44 17.88 -3.81
CA LYS A 181 23.61 17.91 -4.71
C LYS A 181 23.50 18.98 -5.80
N ASN A 182 22.29 19.20 -6.31
CA ASN A 182 22.05 20.11 -7.43
C ASN A 182 21.49 21.47 -6.99
N LYS A 183 21.36 21.71 -5.68
CA LYS A 183 20.82 22.96 -5.10
C LYS A 183 19.46 23.36 -5.70
N ILE A 184 18.60 22.36 -5.91
CA ILE A 184 17.26 22.56 -6.47
C ILE A 184 16.34 23.06 -5.37
N ARG A 185 15.45 24.00 -5.68
CA ARG A 185 14.37 24.38 -4.75
C ARG A 185 13.40 23.21 -4.63
N PHE A 186 13.01 22.86 -3.40
CA PHE A 186 12.12 21.73 -3.18
C PHE A 186 10.81 22.18 -2.56
N LEU A 187 9.70 21.74 -3.13
CA LEU A 187 8.36 21.94 -2.62
C LEU A 187 7.68 20.58 -2.45
N TYR A 188 7.40 20.22 -1.19
CA TYR A 188 6.58 19.06 -0.88
C TYR A 188 5.10 19.47 -0.78
N ILE A 189 4.24 18.77 -1.51
CA ILE A 189 2.79 18.93 -1.43
C ILE A 189 2.22 17.68 -0.74
N ASP A 190 1.79 17.85 0.52
CA ASP A 190 1.07 16.81 1.25
C ASP A 190 -0.32 16.62 0.62
N VAL A 191 -0.50 15.55 -0.14
CA VAL A 191 -1.73 15.30 -0.90
C VAL A 191 -2.99 15.24 -0.01
N PRO A 192 -2.98 14.59 1.17
CA PRO A 192 -4.13 14.62 2.08
C PRO A 192 -4.63 16.04 2.38
N SER A 193 -3.71 16.97 2.66
CA SER A 193 -4.06 18.37 2.95
C SER A 193 -4.30 19.21 1.69
N ASN A 194 -3.94 18.71 0.49
CA ASN A 194 -3.89 19.49 -0.76
C ASN A 194 -4.50 18.77 -1.96
N GLN A 195 -5.60 18.04 -1.76
CA GLN A 195 -6.22 17.21 -2.80
C GLN A 195 -6.52 17.99 -4.11
N ALA A 196 -6.95 19.24 -4.01
CA ALA A 196 -7.22 20.08 -5.19
C ALA A 196 -5.96 20.32 -6.03
N LEU A 197 -4.80 20.60 -5.41
CA LEU A 197 -3.53 20.76 -6.13
C LEU A 197 -3.06 19.44 -6.74
N PHE A 198 -3.28 18.32 -6.06
CA PHE A 198 -2.96 17.01 -6.63
C PHE A 198 -3.82 16.70 -7.84
N ASN A 199 -5.13 16.95 -7.78
CA ASN A 199 -6.02 16.76 -8.92
C ASN A 199 -5.62 17.63 -10.13
N GLU A 200 -5.21 18.87 -9.89
CA GLU A 200 -4.69 19.76 -10.94
C GLU A 200 -3.36 19.28 -11.56
N SER A 201 -2.62 18.39 -10.90
CA SER A 201 -1.37 17.84 -11.45
C SER A 201 -1.58 16.96 -12.68
N GLY A 202 -2.81 16.45 -12.88
CA GLY A 202 -3.20 15.57 -13.98
C GLY A 202 -2.97 14.08 -13.73
N TYR A 203 -2.59 13.69 -12.50
CA TYR A 203 -2.29 12.33 -12.11
C TYR A 203 -3.29 11.79 -11.09
N ASP A 204 -3.41 10.46 -11.02
CA ASP A 204 -4.39 9.76 -10.20
C ASP A 204 -3.78 8.94 -9.06
N ALA A 205 -2.45 8.80 -9.02
CA ALA A 205 -1.75 8.06 -7.98
C ALA A 205 -0.43 8.73 -7.55
N MET A 206 -0.13 8.63 -6.26
CA MET A 206 1.13 9.09 -5.67
C MET A 206 2.24 8.03 -5.75
N PRO A 207 3.53 8.45 -5.68
CA PRO A 207 4.00 9.83 -5.73
C PRO A 207 3.99 10.39 -7.16
N VAL A 208 3.96 11.71 -7.27
CA VAL A 208 4.17 12.44 -8.53
C VAL A 208 5.25 13.48 -8.32
N PHE A 209 6.17 13.56 -9.27
CA PHE A 209 7.28 14.51 -9.25
C PHE A 209 7.21 15.39 -10.48
N LYS A 210 7.37 16.70 -10.30
CA LYS A 210 7.40 17.68 -11.39
C LYS A 210 8.57 18.63 -11.24
N LEU A 211 9.42 18.72 -12.26
CA LEU A 211 10.55 19.62 -12.30
C LEU A 211 10.20 20.86 -13.13
N TYR A 212 10.39 22.02 -12.54
CA TYR A 212 10.23 23.32 -13.17
C TYR A 212 11.59 24.01 -13.32
N LYS A 213 11.75 24.78 -14.41
CA LYS A 213 12.84 25.75 -14.60
C LYS A 213 12.23 27.09 -14.94
N ASP A 214 12.47 28.09 -14.11
CA ASP A 214 11.99 29.47 -14.30
C ASP A 214 10.46 29.53 -14.58
N GLY A 215 9.67 28.77 -13.81
CA GLY A 215 8.21 28.70 -13.95
C GLY A 215 7.68 27.74 -15.02
N LYS A 216 8.54 27.21 -15.91
CA LYS A 216 8.14 26.26 -16.94
C LYS A 216 8.37 24.82 -16.48
N GLU A 217 7.33 23.98 -16.57
CA GLU A 217 7.46 22.52 -16.37
C GLU A 217 8.35 21.93 -17.48
N ILE A 218 9.39 21.20 -17.10
CA ILE A 218 10.35 20.60 -18.04
C ILE A 218 10.43 19.08 -17.93
N TRP A 219 9.87 18.50 -16.87
CA TRP A 219 9.81 17.05 -16.66
C TRP A 219 8.76 16.70 -15.60
N SER A 220 8.13 15.54 -15.75
CA SER A 220 7.17 14.99 -14.79
C SER A 220 7.22 13.46 -14.77
N HIS A 221 6.99 12.85 -13.62
CA HIS A 221 6.99 11.39 -13.46
C HIS A 221 6.05 10.93 -12.34
N GLN A 222 5.29 9.85 -12.57
CA GLN A 222 4.49 9.18 -11.55
C GLN A 222 5.18 7.88 -11.11
N GLY A 223 5.25 7.65 -9.80
CA GLY A 223 5.88 6.47 -9.22
C GLY A 223 7.35 6.66 -8.89
N THR A 224 8.06 5.55 -8.65
CA THR A 224 9.50 5.57 -8.33
C THR A 224 10.35 5.78 -9.58
N PHE A 225 11.53 6.38 -9.43
CA PHE A 225 12.50 6.61 -10.51
C PHE A 225 13.94 6.53 -9.98
N GLU A 226 14.90 6.33 -10.88
CA GLU A 226 16.33 6.41 -10.59
C GLU A 226 16.85 7.84 -10.75
N SER A 227 17.88 8.23 -9.97
CA SER A 227 18.38 9.60 -9.96
C SER A 227 18.72 10.15 -11.36
N LYS A 228 19.25 9.32 -12.25
CA LYS A 228 19.63 9.72 -13.61
C LYS A 228 18.44 10.23 -14.44
N GLU A 229 17.26 9.64 -14.25
CA GLU A 229 16.05 9.98 -15.00
C GLU A 229 15.64 11.43 -14.77
N LEU A 230 15.86 11.96 -13.56
CA LEU A 230 15.63 13.37 -13.26
C LEU A 230 16.85 14.22 -13.60
N THR A 231 18.06 13.80 -13.20
CA THR A 231 19.25 14.67 -13.29
C THR A 231 19.67 14.99 -14.73
N GLN A 232 19.29 14.17 -15.72
CA GLN A 232 19.54 14.46 -17.13
C GLN A 232 18.85 15.75 -17.63
N HIS A 233 17.86 16.27 -16.89
CA HIS A 233 17.15 17.52 -17.21
C HIS A 233 17.78 18.76 -16.55
N LEU A 234 18.77 18.56 -15.68
CA LEU A 234 19.52 19.63 -15.02
C LEU A 234 20.70 20.01 -15.94
N LYS A 235 20.67 21.23 -16.47
CA LYS A 235 21.68 21.81 -17.36
C LYS A 235 22.26 23.06 -16.73
#